data_AF-A0A095UYE5-F1
#
_entry.id   AF-A0A095UYE5-F1
#
_cell.length_a   1.000
_cell.length_b   1.000
_cell.length_c   1.000
_cell.angle_alpha   90.00
_cell.angle_beta   90.00
_cell.angle_gamma   90.00
#
_symmetry.space_group_name_H-M   'P 1'
#
loop_
_entity.id
_entity.type
_entity.pdbx_description
1 polymer ?
#
loop_
_entity_poly.entity_id
_entity_poly.type
_entity_poly.pdbx_seq_one_letter_code
_entity_poly.pdbx_strand_id
1 'polypeptide(L)'
;MQQNINNTLQEVRKAYRLLFDYQTRVLDLIGFIGSSFNYAYNGGYPKFSNASPNNGRGRLNSWAWDWLNMYFYEFNFVTKDKIAFAVFLVNDTGYFQKNKETKISKTKVSAYDSVENSKTKLIFVVGKNTWDGWGVNWDQENFILESEGQKISEDKAMLFKSYLLNDFFDEESAIEKLKDFENYCKKYDVNFKYKEKTV
;
A
#
# COMPACT_ATOMS: atom_id res chain seq x y z
N MET A 1 7.72 34.07 -19.14
CA MET A 1 8.49 32.92 -18.62
C MET A 1 8.70 32.98 -17.10
N GLN A 2 9.16 34.08 -16.51
CA GLN A 2 9.41 34.19 -15.06
C GLN A 2 8.16 34.03 -14.17
N GLN A 3 7.01 34.60 -14.57
CA GLN A 3 5.72 34.38 -13.89
C GLN A 3 5.31 32.90 -13.87
N ASN A 4 5.66 32.14 -14.92
CA ASN A 4 5.32 30.72 -15.02
C ASN A 4 6.16 29.88 -14.04
N ILE A 5 7.47 30.15 -13.95
CA ILE A 5 8.37 29.46 -12.99
C ILE A 5 7.95 29.72 -11.54
N ASN A 6 7.63 30.97 -11.19
CA ASN A 6 7.22 31.28 -9.82
C ASN A 6 5.93 30.54 -9.42
N ASN A 7 4.96 30.46 -10.33
CA ASN A 7 3.74 29.70 -10.11
C ASN A 7 4.05 28.20 -9.98
N THR A 8 4.87 27.63 -10.87
CA THR A 8 5.31 26.23 -10.76
C THR A 8 5.97 25.94 -9.41
N LEU A 9 6.88 26.80 -8.94
CA LEU A 9 7.53 26.62 -7.65
C LEU A 9 6.56 26.77 -6.47
N GLN A 10 5.51 27.59 -6.60
CA GLN A 10 4.43 27.65 -5.62
C GLN A 10 3.63 26.34 -5.59
N GLU A 11 3.29 25.77 -6.74
CA GLU A 11 2.60 24.48 -6.81
C GLU A 11 3.45 23.33 -6.25
N VAL A 12 4.77 23.32 -6.50
CA VAL A 12 5.68 22.35 -5.88
C VAL A 12 5.66 22.45 -4.35
N ARG A 13 5.70 23.67 -3.79
CA ARG A 13 5.60 23.85 -2.33
C ARG A 13 4.26 23.39 -1.77
N LYS A 14 3.16 23.60 -2.49
CA LYS A 14 1.83 23.09 -2.12
C LYS A 14 1.81 21.56 -2.15
N ALA A 15 2.36 20.94 -3.20
CA ALA A 15 2.44 19.49 -3.33
C ALA A 15 3.23 18.85 -2.18
N TYR A 16 4.36 19.43 -1.77
CA TYR A 16 5.11 18.92 -0.62
C TYR A 16 4.32 18.97 0.69
N ARG A 17 3.59 20.06 0.94
CA ARG A 17 2.74 20.19 2.14
C ARG A 17 1.57 19.22 2.11
N LEU A 18 0.92 19.09 0.96
CA LEU A 18 -0.14 18.12 0.74
C LEU A 18 0.37 16.69 0.98
N LEU A 19 1.54 16.34 0.43
CA LEU A 19 2.15 15.03 0.63
C LEU A 19 2.49 14.79 2.10
N PHE A 20 3.00 15.80 2.82
CA PHE A 20 3.26 15.69 4.25
C PHE A 20 1.97 15.37 5.02
N ASP A 21 0.92 16.19 4.85
CA ASP A 21 -0.35 16.00 5.57
C ASP A 21 -1.00 14.65 5.21
N TYR A 22 -0.93 14.27 3.93
CA TYR A 22 -1.42 12.99 3.44
C TYR A 22 -0.67 11.81 4.08
N GLN A 23 0.67 11.83 4.07
CA GLN A 23 1.47 10.76 4.62
C GLN A 23 1.30 10.63 6.12
N THR A 24 1.17 11.73 6.86
CA THR A 24 0.84 11.70 8.30
C THR A 24 -0.46 10.93 8.54
N ARG A 25 -1.54 11.26 7.81
CA ARG A 25 -2.83 10.56 7.94
C ARG A 25 -2.76 9.08 7.58
N VAL A 26 -2.01 8.74 6.53
CA VAL A 26 -1.76 7.34 6.17
C VAL A 26 -1.04 6.62 7.30
N LEU A 27 0.00 7.20 7.88
CA LEU A 27 0.75 6.57 8.98
C LEU A 27 -0.14 6.35 10.21
N ASP A 28 -0.97 7.32 10.55
CA ASP A 28 -1.95 7.19 11.64
C ASP A 28 -2.97 6.07 11.34
N LEU A 29 -3.48 6.00 10.12
CA LEU A 29 -4.40 4.94 9.68
C LEU A 29 -3.73 3.55 9.73
N ILE A 30 -2.49 3.40 9.25
CA ILE A 30 -1.73 2.15 9.33
C ILE A 30 -1.48 1.76 10.80
N GLY A 31 -1.18 2.73 11.66
CA GLY A 31 -1.07 2.52 13.11
C GLY A 31 -2.38 2.04 13.72
N PHE A 32 -3.50 2.65 13.35
CA PHE A 32 -4.84 2.22 13.74
C PHE A 32 -5.10 0.78 13.29
N ILE A 33 -4.94 0.45 12.00
CA ILE A 33 -5.13 -0.89 11.44
C ILE A 33 -4.32 -1.94 12.20
N GLY A 34 -3.01 -1.72 12.35
CA GLY A 34 -2.12 -2.64 13.07
C GLY A 34 -2.58 -2.86 14.50
N SER A 35 -2.86 -1.78 15.23
CA SER A 35 -3.30 -1.85 16.62
C SER A 35 -4.65 -2.56 16.80
N SER A 36 -5.58 -2.38 15.84
CA SER A 36 -6.89 -3.03 15.83
C SER A 36 -6.83 -4.55 15.64
N PHE A 37 -5.76 -5.07 15.03
CA PHE A 37 -5.49 -6.51 15.00
C PHE A 37 -4.51 -6.97 16.10
N ASN A 38 -4.06 -6.04 16.95
CA ASN A 38 -2.98 -6.26 17.91
C ASN A 38 -1.68 -6.73 17.23
N TYR A 39 -1.26 -6.04 16.18
CA TYR A 39 -0.01 -6.24 15.45
C TYR A 39 0.85 -4.97 15.56
N ALA A 40 2.09 -5.12 16.01
CA ALA A 40 3.04 -4.00 16.11
C ALA A 40 3.73 -3.78 14.76
N TYR A 41 3.93 -2.52 14.39
CA TYR A 41 4.63 -2.16 13.15
C TYR A 41 6.09 -2.65 13.18
N ASN A 42 6.57 -3.17 12.05
CA ASN A 42 7.89 -3.77 11.90
C ASN A 42 8.60 -3.30 10.61
N GLY A 43 8.49 -2.00 10.32
CA GLY A 43 9.13 -1.40 9.14
C GLY A 43 8.39 -1.69 7.83
N GLY A 44 9.03 -1.37 6.72
CA GLY A 44 8.39 -1.42 5.41
C GLY A 44 9.34 -1.16 4.25
N TYR A 45 8.84 -1.37 3.03
CA TYR A 45 9.65 -1.28 1.82
C TYR A 45 8.87 -0.66 0.66
N PRO A 46 9.48 0.25 -0.13
CA PRO A 46 8.89 0.66 -1.40
C PRO A 46 8.86 -0.54 -2.36
N LYS A 47 7.79 -0.61 -3.14
CA LYS A 47 7.54 -1.68 -4.12
C LYS A 47 7.45 -1.15 -5.55
N PHE A 48 7.39 0.18 -5.75
CA PHE A 48 7.39 0.76 -7.10
C PHE A 48 8.78 0.89 -7.70
N SER A 49 9.71 1.38 -6.88
CA SER A 49 11.08 1.78 -7.22
C SER A 49 12.00 1.49 -6.04
N ASN A 50 13.28 1.86 -6.14
CA ASN A 50 14.21 1.71 -5.02
C ASN A 50 13.93 2.76 -3.94
N ALA A 51 14.53 2.59 -2.77
CA ALA A 51 14.53 3.64 -1.74
C ALA A 51 15.73 4.56 -1.89
N SER A 52 15.48 5.88 -1.89
CA SER A 52 16.47 6.93 -1.74
C SER A 52 15.95 8.01 -0.78
N PRO A 53 16.82 8.60 0.07
CA PRO A 53 18.20 8.20 0.33
C PRO A 53 18.27 6.87 1.10
N ASN A 54 19.26 6.04 0.80
CA ASN A 54 19.51 4.80 1.55
C ASN A 54 20.63 5.05 2.57
N ASN A 55 20.38 4.77 3.85
CA ASN A 55 21.27 5.11 4.96
C ASN A 55 21.72 6.58 4.94
N GLY A 56 20.79 7.49 4.62
CA GLY A 56 21.06 8.94 4.56
C GLY A 56 21.85 9.41 3.34
N ARG A 57 22.11 8.54 2.33
CA ARG A 57 22.82 8.90 1.10
C ARG A 57 21.97 8.62 -0.14
N GLY A 58 21.75 9.65 -0.95
CA GLY A 58 21.11 9.53 -2.26
C GLY A 58 22.12 9.51 -3.41
N ARG A 59 21.68 9.16 -4.61
CA ARG A 59 22.47 9.23 -5.84
C ARG A 59 21.78 10.12 -6.86
N LEU A 60 22.55 10.89 -7.62
CA LEU A 60 21.99 11.80 -8.63
C LEU A 60 21.37 11.09 -9.84
N ASN A 61 21.75 9.83 -10.07
CA ASN A 61 21.20 8.99 -11.12
C ASN A 61 19.97 8.15 -10.66
N SER A 62 19.52 8.33 -9.42
CA SER A 62 18.27 7.74 -8.93
C SER A 62 17.08 8.32 -9.68
N TRP A 63 16.03 7.53 -9.85
CA TRP A 63 14.78 8.02 -10.40
C TRP A 63 14.10 8.97 -9.42
N ALA A 64 13.29 9.90 -9.93
CA ALA A 64 12.45 10.73 -9.07
C ALA A 64 11.56 9.89 -8.13
N TRP A 65 11.08 8.74 -8.63
CA TRP A 65 10.33 7.76 -7.84
C TRP A 65 11.09 7.21 -6.64
N ASP A 66 12.42 7.08 -6.73
CA ASP A 66 13.23 6.58 -5.60
C ASP A 66 13.17 7.53 -4.39
N TRP A 67 12.78 8.79 -4.58
CA TRP A 67 12.61 9.77 -3.51
C TRP A 67 11.16 9.87 -3.01
N LEU A 68 10.23 9.15 -3.65
CA LEU A 68 8.80 9.13 -3.35
C LEU A 68 8.37 7.74 -2.87
N ASN A 69 9.06 7.24 -1.85
CA ASN A 69 8.98 5.86 -1.36
C ASN A 69 7.54 5.36 -1.12
N MET A 70 6.65 6.24 -0.64
CA MET A 70 5.28 5.85 -0.31
C MET A 70 4.35 5.67 -1.52
N TYR A 71 4.78 5.95 -2.75
CA TYR A 71 3.95 5.81 -3.96
C TYR A 71 3.31 4.40 -4.07
N PHE A 72 4.11 3.35 -3.84
CA PHE A 72 3.64 1.99 -3.59
C PHE A 72 4.52 1.39 -2.49
N TYR A 73 3.94 1.13 -1.32
CA TYR A 73 4.71 0.81 -0.11
C TYR A 73 4.07 -0.29 0.72
N GLU A 74 4.90 -1.23 1.18
CA GLU A 74 4.52 -2.30 2.09
C GLU A 74 4.80 -1.87 3.54
N PHE A 75 3.77 -1.87 4.38
CA PHE A 75 3.88 -1.76 5.82
C PHE A 75 3.83 -3.15 6.43
N ASN A 76 4.95 -3.63 6.98
CA ASN A 76 5.04 -4.93 7.61
C ASN A 76 4.74 -4.82 9.10
N PHE A 77 4.13 -5.86 9.65
CA PHE A 77 3.90 -5.99 11.08
C PHE A 77 4.60 -7.23 11.64
N VAL A 78 4.81 -7.25 12.97
CA VAL A 78 5.43 -8.39 13.66
C VAL A 78 4.57 -9.64 13.50
N THR A 79 5.15 -10.71 12.97
CA THR A 79 4.51 -12.03 12.86
C THR A 79 4.12 -12.56 14.24
N LYS A 80 2.88 -13.06 14.37
CA LYS A 80 2.35 -13.67 15.60
C LYS A 80 1.73 -15.01 15.29
N ASP A 81 2.04 -16.03 16.09
CA ASP A 81 1.46 -17.38 15.95
C ASP A 81 1.54 -17.94 14.52
N LYS A 82 2.67 -17.70 13.84
CA LYS A 82 2.93 -18.05 12.42
C LYS A 82 2.00 -17.36 11.41
N ILE A 83 1.31 -16.30 11.81
CA ILE A 83 0.52 -15.42 10.96
C ILE A 83 1.30 -14.11 10.76
N ALA A 84 1.79 -13.92 9.54
CA ALA A 84 2.39 -12.68 9.07
C ALA A 84 1.29 -11.75 8.53
N PHE A 85 1.48 -10.44 8.71
CA PHE A 85 0.53 -9.42 8.29
C PHE A 85 1.28 -8.22 7.70
N ALA A 86 0.78 -7.73 6.57
CA ALA A 86 1.21 -6.48 5.97
C ALA A 86 0.03 -5.76 5.34
N VAL A 87 0.19 -4.44 5.20
CA VAL A 87 -0.72 -3.60 4.43
C VAL A 87 0.09 -2.90 3.36
N PHE A 88 -0.35 -2.98 2.12
CA PHE A 88 0.27 -2.28 1.01
C PHE A 88 -0.54 -1.05 0.66
N LEU A 89 0.08 0.12 0.62
CA LEU A 89 -0.50 1.33 0.05
C LEU A 89 -0.14 1.42 -1.42
N VAL A 90 -1.13 1.55 -2.29
CA VAL A 90 -0.96 1.89 -3.71
C VAL A 90 -1.62 3.24 -3.94
N ASN A 91 -0.83 4.30 -4.18
CA ASN A 91 -1.37 5.65 -4.37
C ASN A 91 -2.03 5.85 -5.73
N ASP A 92 -1.52 5.16 -6.76
CA ASP A 92 -1.96 5.35 -8.12
C ASP A 92 -1.82 4.03 -8.89
N THR A 93 -2.98 3.48 -9.28
CA THR A 93 -3.07 2.25 -10.08
C THR A 93 -2.85 2.47 -11.58
N GLY A 94 -2.79 3.72 -12.05
CA GLY A 94 -2.80 4.08 -13.47
C GLY A 94 -1.64 3.50 -14.26
N TYR A 95 -0.45 3.40 -13.64
CA TYR A 95 0.67 2.66 -14.22
C TYR A 95 0.30 1.20 -14.49
N PHE A 96 -0.25 0.50 -13.49
CA PHE A 96 -0.53 -0.93 -13.56
C PHE A 96 -1.68 -1.23 -14.53
N GLN A 97 -2.72 -0.39 -14.53
CA GLN A 97 -3.82 -0.46 -15.49
C GLN A 97 -3.30 -0.38 -16.92
N LYS A 98 -2.52 0.66 -17.24
CA LYS A 98 -2.01 0.83 -18.59
C LYS A 98 -0.98 -0.23 -18.97
N ASN A 99 -0.09 -0.59 -18.05
CA ASN A 99 0.96 -1.59 -18.29
C ASN A 99 0.41 -3.00 -18.56
N LYS A 100 -0.78 -3.32 -18.06
CA LYS A 100 -1.51 -4.55 -18.39
C LYS A 100 -1.97 -4.57 -19.85
N GLU A 101 -2.42 -3.44 -20.37
CA GLU A 101 -2.87 -3.30 -21.77
C GLU A 101 -1.71 -3.18 -22.76
N THR A 102 -0.71 -2.38 -22.40
CA THR A 102 0.45 -2.08 -23.25
C THR A 102 1.62 -1.76 -22.36
N LYS A 103 2.74 -2.47 -22.52
CA LYS A 103 3.92 -2.27 -21.65
C LYS A 103 4.44 -0.84 -21.76
N ILE A 104 4.54 -0.18 -20.60
CA ILE A 104 4.98 1.21 -20.48
C ILE A 104 6.11 1.35 -19.45
N SER A 105 6.90 2.42 -19.58
CA SER A 105 7.95 2.74 -18.61
C SER A 105 7.38 3.36 -17.35
N LYS A 106 7.84 2.92 -16.18
CA LYS A 106 7.57 3.58 -14.88
C LYS A 106 8.02 5.05 -14.89
N THR A 107 9.04 5.44 -15.65
CA THR A 107 9.48 6.85 -15.69
C THR A 107 8.72 7.75 -16.67
N LYS A 108 7.82 7.18 -17.49
CA LYS A 108 7.00 7.94 -18.45
C LYS A 108 5.59 8.16 -17.88
N VAL A 109 5.48 9.06 -16.90
CA VAL A 109 4.23 9.33 -16.15
C VAL A 109 3.08 9.76 -17.07
N SER A 110 3.37 10.46 -18.16
CA SER A 110 2.36 10.86 -19.15
C SER A 110 1.74 9.70 -19.94
N ALA A 111 2.28 8.49 -19.81
CA ALA A 111 1.71 7.28 -20.40
C ALA A 111 0.83 6.50 -19.42
N TYR A 112 0.69 6.93 -18.16
CA TYR A 112 -0.19 6.27 -17.20
C TYR A 112 -1.65 6.52 -17.59
N ASP A 113 -2.56 5.74 -17.01
CA ASP A 113 -3.99 6.10 -17.08
C ASP A 113 -4.24 7.46 -16.42
N SER A 114 -5.37 8.08 -16.74
CA SER A 114 -5.78 9.35 -16.14
C SER A 114 -5.91 9.25 -14.62
N VAL A 115 -5.71 10.37 -13.93
CA VAL A 115 -5.83 10.43 -12.47
C VAL A 115 -7.25 10.07 -12.04
N GLU A 116 -8.25 10.44 -12.84
CA GLU A 116 -9.67 10.18 -12.61
C GLU A 116 -10.04 8.69 -12.70
N ASN A 117 -9.34 7.93 -13.56
CA ASN A 117 -9.53 6.47 -13.68
C ASN A 117 -8.66 5.67 -12.71
N SER A 118 -7.65 6.31 -12.14
CA SER A 118 -6.71 5.71 -11.22
C SER A 118 -7.27 5.67 -9.81
N LYS A 119 -6.87 4.66 -9.04
CA LYS A 119 -7.36 4.42 -7.69
C LYS A 119 -6.24 4.50 -6.68
N THR A 120 -6.56 5.04 -5.52
CA THR A 120 -5.74 4.92 -4.30
C THR A 120 -6.36 3.86 -3.40
N LYS A 121 -5.56 2.89 -2.95
CA LYS A 121 -6.05 1.74 -2.20
C LYS A 121 -5.07 1.19 -1.19
N LEU A 122 -5.63 0.47 -0.23
CA LEU A 122 -4.90 -0.41 0.69
C LEU A 122 -5.14 -1.87 0.29
N ILE A 123 -4.10 -2.68 0.31
CA ILE A 123 -4.19 -4.13 0.09
C ILE A 123 -3.70 -4.81 1.35
N PHE A 124 -4.62 -5.46 2.05
CA PHE A 124 -4.35 -6.16 3.31
C PHE A 124 -3.91 -7.56 2.96
N VAL A 125 -2.82 -8.04 3.55
CA VAL A 125 -2.23 -9.34 3.25
C VAL A 125 -1.95 -10.09 4.53
N VAL A 126 -2.43 -11.33 4.61
CA VAL A 126 -2.09 -12.26 5.69
C VAL A 126 -1.46 -13.53 5.13
N GLY A 127 -0.47 -14.05 5.85
CA GLY A 127 0.19 -15.30 5.53
C GLY A 127 0.22 -16.22 6.75
N LYS A 128 -0.48 -17.36 6.71
CA LYS A 128 -0.43 -18.44 7.70
C LYS A 128 0.62 -19.46 7.26
N ASN A 129 1.67 -19.64 8.04
CA ASN A 129 2.79 -20.56 7.75
C ASN A 129 3.56 -20.27 6.43
N THR A 130 3.34 -19.12 5.79
CA THR A 130 4.02 -18.69 4.55
C THR A 130 4.01 -17.16 4.45
N TRP A 131 5.03 -16.59 3.79
CA TRP A 131 5.05 -15.19 3.33
C TRP A 131 5.51 -15.07 1.87
N ASP A 132 5.82 -16.20 1.24
CA ASP A 132 6.41 -16.33 -0.09
C ASP A 132 5.39 -16.81 -1.14
N GLY A 133 4.14 -17.04 -0.75
CA GLY A 133 3.09 -17.52 -1.66
C GLY A 133 2.89 -16.63 -2.89
N TRP A 134 2.99 -15.30 -2.78
CA TRP A 134 2.91 -14.37 -3.92
C TRP A 134 4.24 -14.10 -4.63
N GLY A 135 5.31 -14.79 -4.23
CA GLY A 135 6.68 -14.53 -4.67
C GLY A 135 7.29 -13.32 -3.98
N VAL A 136 8.46 -12.89 -4.46
CA VAL A 136 9.17 -11.71 -3.94
C VAL A 136 8.74 -10.39 -4.59
N ASN A 137 8.07 -10.48 -5.75
CA ASN A 137 7.65 -9.33 -6.54
C ASN A 137 6.16 -9.05 -6.30
N TRP A 138 5.90 -7.95 -5.58
CA TRP A 138 4.55 -7.52 -5.23
C TRP A 138 3.94 -6.55 -6.26
N ASP A 139 4.64 -6.24 -7.34
CA ASP A 139 4.18 -5.34 -8.40
C ASP A 139 3.44 -6.07 -9.55
N GLN A 140 2.99 -7.29 -9.29
CA GLN A 140 2.21 -8.08 -10.24
C GLN A 140 0.81 -7.50 -10.43
N GLU A 141 0.36 -7.47 -11.69
CA GLU A 141 -0.91 -6.85 -12.07
C GLU A 141 -2.12 -7.47 -11.38
N ASN A 142 -2.12 -8.79 -11.11
CA ASN A 142 -3.21 -9.46 -10.40
C ASN A 142 -3.28 -9.01 -8.93
N PHE A 143 -2.16 -9.01 -8.22
CA PHE A 143 -2.10 -8.55 -6.83
C PHE A 143 -2.56 -7.10 -6.70
N ILE A 144 -2.12 -6.24 -7.62
CA ILE A 144 -2.53 -4.85 -7.60
C ILE A 144 -3.98 -4.72 -8.01
N LEU A 145 -4.41 -5.20 -9.18
CA LEU A 145 -5.69 -4.79 -9.79
C LEU A 145 -6.90 -5.59 -9.28
N GLU A 146 -6.71 -6.79 -8.73
CA GLU A 146 -7.82 -7.61 -8.23
C GLU A 146 -8.29 -7.14 -6.84
N SER A 147 -9.55 -7.44 -6.53
CA SER A 147 -10.17 -7.08 -5.26
C SER A 147 -9.75 -7.99 -4.11
N GLU A 148 -9.41 -9.24 -4.41
CA GLU A 148 -8.99 -10.24 -3.43
C GLU A 148 -8.26 -11.39 -4.14
N GLY A 149 -7.53 -12.19 -3.39
CA GLY A 149 -6.93 -13.41 -3.90
C GLY A 149 -6.32 -14.27 -2.82
N GLN A 150 -6.19 -15.56 -3.13
CA GLN A 150 -5.74 -16.58 -2.21
C GLN A 150 -4.77 -17.57 -2.87
N LYS A 151 -3.80 -18.04 -2.09
CA LYS A 151 -2.96 -19.19 -2.40
C LYS A 151 -2.92 -20.09 -1.18
N ILE A 152 -3.42 -21.31 -1.33
CA ILE A 152 -3.62 -22.25 -0.24
C ILE A 152 -2.97 -23.56 -0.63
N SER A 153 -2.19 -24.14 0.29
CA SER A 153 -1.55 -25.43 0.13
C SER A 153 -1.38 -26.05 1.50
N GLU A 154 -1.98 -27.23 1.72
CA GLU A 154 -1.90 -27.96 2.99
C GLU A 154 -2.23 -27.07 4.21
N ASP A 155 -1.24 -26.73 5.03
CA ASP A 155 -1.33 -25.90 6.24
C ASP A 155 -0.94 -24.43 6.01
N LYS A 156 -0.60 -24.07 4.78
CA LYS A 156 -0.18 -22.72 4.35
C LYS A 156 -1.33 -22.02 3.65
N ALA A 157 -1.54 -20.76 4.03
CA ALA A 157 -2.47 -19.89 3.34
C ALA A 157 -1.87 -18.50 3.20
N MET A 158 -2.02 -17.89 2.04
CA MET A 158 -1.70 -16.49 1.81
C MET A 158 -2.90 -15.84 1.15
N LEU A 159 -3.41 -14.80 1.78
CA LEU A 159 -4.65 -14.14 1.40
C LEU A 159 -4.38 -12.65 1.24
N PHE A 160 -4.98 -12.03 0.23
CA PHE A 160 -5.05 -10.58 0.16
C PHE A 160 -6.45 -10.09 -0.13
N LYS A 161 -6.75 -8.88 0.33
CA LYS A 161 -7.98 -8.16 -0.03
C LYS A 161 -7.71 -6.66 -0.15
N SER A 162 -8.28 -6.06 -1.18
CA SER A 162 -8.07 -4.67 -1.59
C SER A 162 -9.27 -3.82 -1.20
N TYR A 163 -8.99 -2.63 -0.67
CA TYR A 163 -9.99 -1.64 -0.23
C TYR A 163 -9.61 -0.26 -0.76
N LEU A 164 -10.59 0.56 -1.16
CA LEU A 164 -10.28 1.93 -1.56
C LEU A 164 -9.86 2.72 -0.32
N LEU A 165 -8.90 3.64 -0.47
CA LEU A 165 -8.47 4.43 0.69
C LEU A 165 -9.61 5.31 1.22
N ASN A 166 -10.53 5.74 0.35
CA ASN A 166 -11.73 6.48 0.74
C ASN A 166 -12.68 5.68 1.65
N ASP A 167 -12.56 4.35 1.70
CA ASP A 167 -13.36 3.51 2.61
C ASP A 167 -12.91 3.66 4.08
N PHE A 168 -11.82 4.38 4.35
CA PHE A 168 -11.23 4.62 5.67
C PHE A 168 -11.27 6.11 6.06
N PHE A 169 -12.26 6.85 5.56
CA PHE A 169 -12.38 8.28 5.83
C PHE A 169 -12.69 8.58 7.30
N ASP A 170 -13.49 7.72 7.93
CA ASP A 170 -13.84 7.80 9.34
C ASP A 170 -13.63 6.45 10.06
N GLU A 171 -13.74 6.49 11.38
CA GLU A 171 -13.48 5.33 12.22
C GLU A 171 -14.51 4.21 12.03
N GLU A 172 -15.78 4.55 11.84
CA GLU A 172 -16.86 3.59 11.66
C GLU A 172 -16.65 2.81 10.36
N SER A 173 -16.47 3.52 9.25
CA SER A 173 -16.21 2.94 7.94
C SER A 173 -14.92 2.11 7.94
N ALA A 174 -13.88 2.58 8.62
CA ALA A 174 -12.63 1.83 8.77
C ALA A 174 -12.87 0.51 9.52
N ILE A 175 -13.56 0.53 10.67
CA ILE A 175 -13.88 -0.67 11.46
C ILE A 175 -14.67 -1.68 10.63
N GLU A 176 -15.63 -1.23 9.80
CA GLU A 176 -16.35 -2.12 8.90
C GLU A 176 -15.40 -2.87 7.95
N LYS A 177 -14.41 -2.19 7.36
CA LYS A 177 -13.43 -2.85 6.48
C LYS A 177 -12.50 -3.80 7.25
N LEU A 178 -12.13 -3.47 8.49
CA LEU A 178 -11.35 -4.36 9.33
C LEU A 178 -12.12 -5.66 9.65
N LYS A 179 -13.40 -5.55 10.00
CA LYS A 179 -14.27 -6.70 10.26
C LYS A 179 -14.54 -7.51 8.99
N ASP A 180 -14.72 -6.85 7.84
CA ASP A 180 -14.80 -7.53 6.55
C ASP A 180 -13.53 -8.33 6.24
N PHE A 181 -12.34 -7.79 6.54
CA PHE A 181 -11.09 -8.50 6.33
C PHE A 181 -10.92 -9.69 7.29
N GLU A 182 -11.28 -9.55 8.58
CA GLU A 182 -11.35 -10.67 9.52
C GLU A 182 -12.27 -11.78 8.98
N ASN A 183 -13.47 -11.42 8.52
CA ASN A 183 -14.42 -12.37 7.97
C ASN A 183 -13.87 -13.07 6.72
N TYR A 184 -13.14 -12.35 5.87
CA TYR A 184 -12.44 -12.93 4.73
C TYR A 184 -11.38 -13.94 5.17
N CYS A 185 -10.54 -13.61 6.14
CA CYS A 185 -9.54 -14.52 6.70
C CYS A 185 -10.16 -15.79 7.30
N LYS A 186 -11.28 -15.62 8.02
CA LYS A 186 -12.01 -16.71 8.67
C LYS A 186 -12.56 -17.73 7.67
N LYS A 187 -12.98 -17.30 6.47
CA LYS A 187 -13.45 -18.20 5.40
C LYS A 187 -12.39 -19.22 4.97
N TYR A 188 -11.11 -18.93 5.21
CA TYR A 188 -9.97 -19.78 4.85
C TYR A 188 -9.21 -20.32 6.06
N ASP A 189 -9.87 -20.40 7.22
CA ASP A 189 -9.28 -20.93 8.47
C ASP A 189 -8.01 -20.18 8.92
N VAL A 190 -7.94 -18.87 8.67
CA VAL A 190 -6.88 -18.00 9.20
C VAL A 190 -7.45 -17.23 10.39
N ASN A 191 -6.94 -17.51 11.59
CA ASN A 191 -7.35 -16.87 12.84
C ASN A 191 -6.76 -15.45 12.97
N PHE A 192 -7.30 -14.52 12.20
CA PHE A 192 -6.90 -13.12 12.19
C PHE A 192 -8.08 -12.25 12.65
N LYS A 193 -8.10 -11.90 13.94
CA LYS A 193 -9.28 -11.32 14.59
C LYS A 193 -9.12 -9.84 14.88
N TYR A 194 -10.14 -9.06 14.55
CA TYR A 194 -10.26 -7.70 15.03
C TYR A 194 -10.41 -7.69 16.55
N LYS A 195 -9.72 -6.78 17.21
CA LYS A 195 -9.86 -6.50 18.63
C LYS A 195 -10.48 -5.13 18.77
N GLU A 196 -11.72 -5.13 19.26
CA GLU A 196 -12.41 -3.90 19.63
C GLU A 196 -11.57 -3.18 20.69
N LYS A 197 -11.21 -1.93 20.42
CA LYS A 197 -10.60 -1.09 21.44
C LYS A 197 -11.73 -0.60 22.33
N THR A 198 -11.74 -1.04 23.58
CA THR A 198 -12.38 -0.28 24.63
C THR A 198 -11.54 0.98 24.83
N VAL A 199 -12.04 2.12 24.34
CA VAL A 199 -11.48 3.44 24.66
C VAL A 199 -11.75 3.77 26.11
#